data_AF-A0A4R2JQU3-F1
#
_entry.id   AF-A0A4R2JQU3-F1
#
_cell.length_a   1.000
_cell.length_b   1.000
_cell.length_c   1.000
_cell.angle_alpha   90.00
_cell.angle_beta   90.00
_cell.angle_gamma   90.00
#
_symmetry.space_group_name_H-M   'P 1'
#
loop_
_entity.id
_entity.type
_entity.pdbx_description
1 polymer ?
#
loop_
_entity_poly.entity_id
_entity_poly.type
_entity_poly.pdbx_seq_one_letter_code
_entity_poly.pdbx_strand_id
1 'polypeptide(L)'
;MAGWVYVVIVAAVLIVLVIVLFTKRKRFAALLLLLLLLLGLTATVIDGRVFKSPQADATIADDTHRVLPGGTIRDGDTVVGEVKNAGDRVDYNIVIEGATQFSLVDSSNKVDLRLDQGENPDFNVIPGAFQYGVGKPGTYHLTLSLPDGETGKYTFRVVFRKIRKHEVRVGDVIKGRFDTPGQVDEYVFPLPALQKVTIADSQPCQDVAMGYTDDADRPLVYTPGTLCWDFTSPALEKDGRLAIVVWSEAGKPADYGFTIKPVA
;
A
#
# COMPACT_ATOMS: atom_id res chain seq x y z
N MET A 1 -13.39 -2.48 59.24
CA MET A 1 -13.10 -1.43 58.24
C MET A 1 -12.83 -1.96 56.81
N ALA A 2 -12.86 -3.27 56.54
CA ALA A 2 -12.63 -3.80 55.19
C ALA A 2 -13.89 -3.89 54.29
N GLY A 3 -15.10 -3.98 54.88
CA GLY A 3 -16.34 -4.09 54.10
C GLY A 3 -16.77 -2.80 53.39
N TRP A 4 -16.43 -1.63 53.95
CA TRP A 4 -16.78 -0.34 53.37
C TRP A 4 -15.96 0.01 52.12
N VAL A 5 -14.68 -0.39 52.10
CA VAL A 5 -13.80 -0.14 50.95
C VAL A 5 -14.25 -0.93 49.73
N TYR A 6 -14.73 -2.16 49.91
CA TYR A 6 -15.20 -3.02 48.82
C TYR A 6 -16.47 -2.47 48.15
N VAL A 7 -17.41 -1.93 48.95
CA VAL A 7 -18.66 -1.35 48.43
C VAL A 7 -18.40 -0.09 47.61
N VAL A 8 -17.44 0.74 48.02
CA VAL A 8 -17.08 1.98 47.29
C VAL A 8 -16.38 1.66 45.96
N ILE A 9 -15.52 0.64 45.93
CA ILE A 9 -14.83 0.23 44.70
C ILE A 9 -15.82 -0.36 43.69
N VAL A 10 -16.72 -1.24 44.13
CA VAL A 10 -17.74 -1.86 43.25
C VAL A 10 -18.70 -0.81 42.70
N ALA A 11 -19.11 0.17 43.51
CA ALA A 11 -19.95 1.28 43.06
C ALA A 11 -19.24 2.17 42.02
N ALA A 12 -17.97 2.48 42.22
CA ALA A 12 -17.18 3.29 41.28
C ALA A 12 -17.00 2.58 39.92
N VAL A 13 -16.73 1.26 39.94
CA VAL A 13 -16.59 0.46 38.71
C VAL A 13 -17.91 0.39 37.93
N LEU A 14 -19.04 0.19 38.62
CA LEU A 14 -20.36 0.16 37.98
C LEU A 14 -20.73 1.50 37.34
N ILE A 15 -20.43 2.63 38.00
CA ILE A 15 -20.68 3.97 37.45
C ILE A 15 -19.85 4.21 36.18
N VAL A 16 -18.57 3.82 36.16
CA VAL A 16 -17.72 3.94 34.98
C VAL A 16 -18.24 3.05 33.84
N LEU A 17 -18.68 1.82 34.14
CA LEU A 17 -19.21 0.90 33.13
C LEU A 17 -20.49 1.44 32.49
N VAL A 18 -21.38 2.04 33.29
CA VAL A 18 -22.62 2.68 32.81
C VAL A 18 -22.31 3.91 31.93
N ILE A 19 -21.33 4.73 32.30
CA ILE A 19 -20.89 5.90 31.50
C ILE A 19 -20.31 5.46 30.16
N VAL A 20 -19.51 4.38 30.14
CA VAL A 20 -18.92 3.81 28.92
C VAL A 20 -19.99 3.19 28.01
N LEU A 21 -21.02 2.55 28.57
CA LEU A 21 -22.13 1.98 27.80
C LEU A 21 -23.05 3.04 27.19
N PHE A 22 -23.19 4.22 27.81
CA PHE A 22 -24.07 5.29 27.34
C PHE A 22 -23.42 6.30 26.37
N THR A 23 -22.09 6.29 26.20
CA THR A 23 -21.41 7.28 25.33
C THR A 23 -20.66 6.61 24.17
N LYS A 24 -21.30 6.56 22.99
CA LYS A 24 -20.65 6.17 21.73
C LYS A 24 -19.56 7.18 21.34
N ARG A 25 -18.28 6.95 21.66
CA ARG A 25 -17.11 7.42 20.88
C ARG A 25 -15.76 6.85 21.35
N LYS A 26 -14.92 6.49 20.38
CA LYS A 26 -13.62 5.77 20.40
C LYS A 26 -12.47 6.36 21.26
N ARG A 27 -12.70 7.24 22.25
CA ARG A 27 -11.60 7.92 22.98
C ARG A 27 -11.35 7.48 24.42
N PHE A 28 -12.03 6.46 24.95
CA PHE A 28 -11.88 6.06 26.36
C PHE A 28 -11.08 4.78 26.65
N ALA A 29 -10.63 4.04 25.63
CA ALA A 29 -9.76 2.87 25.85
C ALA A 29 -8.44 3.26 26.56
N ALA A 30 -7.92 4.46 26.29
CA ALA A 30 -6.74 5.00 26.97
C ALA A 30 -7.01 5.37 28.45
N LEU A 31 -8.24 5.78 28.80
CA LEU A 31 -8.56 6.17 30.17
C LEU A 31 -8.80 4.96 31.08
N LEU A 32 -9.35 3.86 30.55
CA LEU A 32 -9.53 2.61 31.28
C LEU A 32 -8.18 1.93 31.61
N LEU A 33 -7.22 2.01 30.69
CA LEU A 33 -5.86 1.49 30.88
C LEU A 33 -5.09 2.30 31.94
N LEU A 34 -5.26 3.62 31.96
CA LEU A 34 -4.63 4.50 32.95
C LEU A 34 -5.20 4.29 34.36
N LEU A 35 -6.51 4.00 34.47
CA LEU A 35 -7.17 3.75 35.76
C LEU A 35 -6.75 2.39 36.37
N LEU A 36 -6.52 1.38 35.52
CA LEU A 36 -6.01 0.07 35.95
C LEU A 36 -4.56 0.14 36.46
N LEU A 37 -3.74 1.01 35.87
CA LEU A 37 -2.36 1.26 36.32
C LEU A 37 -2.30 2.03 37.65
N LEU A 38 -3.25 2.92 37.91
CA LEU A 38 -3.30 3.72 39.14
C LEU A 38 -3.81 2.94 40.37
N LEU A 39 -4.50 1.82 40.19
CA LEU A 39 -5.10 1.04 41.29
C LEU A 39 -4.17 -0.03 41.91
N GLY A 40 -2.89 -0.13 41.51
CA GLY A 40 -1.87 -0.86 42.26
C GLY A 40 -2.22 -2.32 42.62
N LEU A 41 -3.03 -2.99 41.80
CA LEU A 41 -3.40 -4.39 41.99
C LEU A 41 -2.19 -5.27 41.67
N THR A 42 -1.38 -5.52 42.68
CA THR A 42 -0.44 -6.64 42.69
C THR A 42 -1.28 -7.92 42.63
N ALA A 43 -1.13 -8.67 41.54
CA ALA A 43 -1.82 -9.94 41.35
C ALA A 43 -1.29 -10.94 42.39
N THR A 44 -2.08 -11.17 43.44
CA THR A 44 -1.86 -12.25 44.39
C THR A 44 -2.03 -13.58 43.67
N VAL A 45 -0.96 -14.36 43.65
CA VAL A 45 -0.89 -15.71 43.08
C VAL A 45 -1.87 -16.62 43.82
N ILE A 46 -2.88 -17.14 43.11
CA ILE A 46 -3.68 -18.29 43.54
C ILE A 46 -3.65 -19.31 42.40
N ASP A 47 -3.27 -20.52 42.78
CA ASP A 47 -3.27 -21.77 42.04
C ASP A 47 -2.14 -22.02 41.01
N GLY A 48 -1.30 -23.01 41.36
CA GLY A 48 -0.12 -23.48 40.63
C GLY A 48 -0.43 -24.22 39.33
N ARG A 49 -1.14 -23.56 38.42
CA ARG A 49 -1.13 -23.92 37.00
C ARG A 49 -0.32 -22.88 36.27
N VAL A 50 0.85 -23.28 35.75
CA VAL A 50 1.62 -22.48 34.80
C VAL A 50 0.78 -22.35 33.53
N PHE A 51 -0.10 -21.35 33.51
CA PHE A 51 -0.64 -20.84 32.27
C PHE A 51 0.51 -20.14 31.56
N LYS A 52 1.12 -20.86 30.61
CA LYS A 52 1.99 -20.25 29.61
C LYS A 52 1.14 -19.14 28.98
N SER A 53 1.49 -17.89 29.25
CA SER A 53 0.90 -16.75 28.57
C SER A 53 0.88 -17.07 27.08
N PRO A 54 -0.23 -16.85 26.35
CA PRO A 54 -0.15 -16.77 24.91
C PRO A 54 0.72 -15.53 24.64
N GLN A 55 2.02 -15.78 24.55
CA GLN A 55 2.96 -14.93 23.87
C GLN A 55 2.28 -14.68 22.54
N ALA A 56 1.84 -13.43 22.34
CA ALA A 56 1.40 -13.00 21.03
C ALA A 56 2.49 -13.49 20.08
N ASP A 57 2.13 -14.43 19.21
CA ASP A 57 2.92 -14.76 18.04
C ASP A 57 3.02 -13.44 17.28
N ALA A 58 4.04 -12.65 17.63
CA ALA A 58 4.70 -11.80 16.68
C ALA A 58 5.14 -12.79 15.61
N THR A 59 4.32 -12.87 14.56
CA THR A 59 4.62 -13.56 13.32
C THR A 59 6.10 -13.28 13.06
N ILE A 60 6.93 -14.32 13.16
CA ILE A 60 8.31 -14.25 12.71
C ILE A 60 8.18 -13.77 11.27
N ALA A 61 8.53 -12.51 11.03
CA ALA A 61 8.64 -12.00 9.68
C ALA A 61 9.58 -12.97 8.97
N ASP A 62 9.07 -13.57 7.90
CA ASP A 62 9.79 -14.54 7.10
C ASP A 62 11.11 -13.89 6.62
N ASP A 63 12.23 -14.20 7.29
CA ASP A 63 13.54 -13.59 7.05
C ASP A 63 14.13 -14.01 5.69
N THR A 64 13.45 -14.92 4.96
CA THR A 64 13.87 -15.40 3.64
C THR A 64 13.72 -14.36 2.54
N HIS A 65 12.96 -13.29 2.77
CA HIS A 65 12.76 -12.19 1.83
C HIS A 65 13.48 -10.90 2.22
N ARG A 66 14.37 -10.95 3.22
CA ARG A 66 15.08 -9.75 3.67
C ARG A 66 16.39 -9.57 2.90
N VAL A 67 16.61 -8.36 2.36
CA VAL A 67 17.81 -8.01 1.60
C VAL A 67 18.58 -6.89 2.29
N LEU A 68 19.87 -7.12 2.52
CA LEU A 68 20.82 -6.19 3.14
C LEU A 68 21.71 -5.52 2.07
N PRO A 69 22.40 -4.40 2.40
CA PRO A 69 23.35 -3.75 1.51
C PRO A 69 24.29 -4.71 0.77
N GLY A 70 24.46 -4.51 -0.55
CA GLY A 70 25.24 -5.38 -1.44
C GLY A 70 24.50 -6.66 -1.89
N GLY A 71 23.29 -6.90 -1.38
CA GLY A 71 22.47 -8.06 -1.72
C GLY A 71 21.81 -7.97 -3.09
N THR A 72 21.10 -9.05 -3.45
CA THR A 72 20.30 -9.13 -4.66
C THR A 72 18.82 -9.08 -4.32
N ILE A 73 18.12 -8.10 -4.88
CA ILE A 73 16.70 -7.84 -4.70
C ILE A 73 15.89 -8.57 -5.78
N ARG A 74 14.78 -9.20 -5.37
CA ARG A 74 13.76 -9.82 -6.22
C ARG A 74 12.36 -9.31 -5.85
N ASP A 75 11.36 -9.75 -6.62
CA ASP A 75 9.95 -9.45 -6.33
C ASP A 75 9.55 -9.93 -4.92
N GLY A 76 8.89 -9.06 -4.16
CA GLY A 76 8.43 -9.33 -2.81
C GLY A 76 9.47 -9.08 -1.71
N ASP A 77 10.75 -8.91 -2.07
CA ASP A 77 11.81 -8.74 -1.08
C ASP A 77 11.67 -7.42 -0.30
N THR A 78 11.95 -7.50 1.00
CA THR A 78 12.05 -6.36 1.91
C THR A 78 13.51 -5.96 2.07
N VAL A 79 13.85 -4.80 1.55
CA VAL A 79 15.19 -4.22 1.68
C VAL A 79 15.29 -3.49 3.00
N VAL A 80 16.36 -3.75 3.75
CA VAL A 80 16.64 -3.09 5.03
C VAL A 80 18.10 -2.67 5.09
N GLY A 81 18.35 -1.40 5.40
CA GLY A 81 19.70 -0.88 5.48
C GLY A 81 19.82 0.43 6.26
N GLU A 82 21.01 1.01 6.21
CA GLU A 82 21.33 2.28 6.84
C GLU A 82 22.38 3.02 6.01
N VAL A 83 22.12 4.30 5.73
CA VAL A 83 23.12 5.23 5.18
C VAL A 83 23.83 5.87 6.37
N LYS A 84 25.11 5.53 6.55
CA LYS A 84 25.86 5.90 7.75
C LYS A 84 26.46 7.30 7.68
N ASN A 85 26.95 7.72 6.51
CA ASN A 85 27.52 9.06 6.32
C ASN A 85 26.76 9.83 5.26
N ALA A 86 26.75 11.16 5.43
CA ALA A 86 26.02 12.06 4.55
C ALA A 86 26.56 11.97 3.12
N GLY A 87 25.66 11.81 2.14
CA GLY A 87 26.01 11.66 0.72
C GLY A 87 26.52 10.28 0.33
N ASP A 88 26.61 9.32 1.27
CA ASP A 88 26.92 7.94 0.94
C ASP A 88 25.83 7.33 0.06
N ARG A 89 26.26 6.38 -0.76
CA ARG A 89 25.41 5.55 -1.61
C ARG A 89 25.53 4.10 -1.16
N VAL A 90 24.44 3.37 -1.31
CA VAL A 90 24.37 1.95 -0.99
C VAL A 90 23.96 1.19 -2.23
N ASP A 91 24.76 0.19 -2.57
CA ASP A 91 24.60 -0.57 -3.80
C ASP A 91 23.88 -1.90 -3.56
N TYR A 92 23.11 -2.28 -4.57
CA TYR A 92 22.36 -3.53 -4.66
C TYR A 92 22.40 -4.04 -6.10
N ASN A 93 22.15 -5.33 -6.27
CA ASN A 93 21.66 -5.85 -7.53
C ASN A 93 20.14 -6.01 -7.46
N ILE A 94 19.42 -5.79 -8.55
CA ILE A 94 18.01 -6.12 -8.68
C ILE A 94 17.79 -7.01 -9.90
N VAL A 95 17.07 -8.12 -9.72
CA VAL A 95 16.76 -9.08 -10.77
C VAL A 95 15.28 -8.98 -11.10
N ILE A 96 14.96 -8.34 -12.22
CA ILE A 96 13.59 -8.11 -12.69
C ILE A 96 13.22 -9.19 -13.69
N GLU A 97 12.26 -10.06 -13.33
CA GLU A 97 11.81 -11.19 -14.13
C GLU A 97 10.32 -11.03 -14.47
N GLY A 98 9.96 -11.27 -15.72
CA GLY A 98 8.55 -11.26 -16.16
C GLY A 98 7.84 -9.90 -16.08
N ALA A 99 8.56 -8.82 -15.73
CA ALA A 99 8.02 -7.48 -15.61
C ALA A 99 9.00 -6.44 -16.21
N THR A 100 8.46 -5.27 -16.54
CA THR A 100 9.24 -4.10 -16.97
C THR A 100 9.04 -2.91 -16.04
N GLN A 101 8.30 -3.09 -14.95
CA GLN A 101 8.02 -2.06 -13.96
C GLN A 101 8.00 -2.65 -12.55
N PHE A 102 8.41 -1.84 -11.58
CA PHE A 102 8.31 -2.18 -10.16
C PHE A 102 8.00 -0.93 -9.32
N SER A 103 7.63 -1.15 -8.07
CA SER A 103 7.35 -0.09 -7.11
C SER A 103 7.95 -0.44 -5.75
N LEU A 104 8.30 0.60 -4.98
CA LEU A 104 8.64 0.46 -3.58
C LEU A 104 7.39 0.73 -2.76
N VAL A 105 7.03 -0.22 -1.91
CA VAL A 105 5.88 -0.12 -1.00
C VAL A 105 6.32 -0.32 0.43
N ASP A 106 5.44 0.02 1.38
CA ASP A 106 5.72 -0.04 2.82
C ASP A 106 7.03 0.69 3.23
N SER A 107 7.36 1.78 2.52
CA SER A 107 8.62 2.51 2.74
C SER A 107 8.59 3.30 4.04
N SER A 108 9.64 3.19 4.86
CA SER A 108 9.77 3.99 6.09
C SER A 108 10.26 5.41 5.84
N ASN A 109 10.99 5.63 4.74
CA ASN A 109 11.63 6.90 4.40
C ASN A 109 11.52 7.19 2.91
N LYS A 110 11.75 8.44 2.53
CA LYS A 110 12.01 8.77 1.12
C LYS A 110 13.40 8.26 0.77
N VAL A 111 13.52 7.61 -0.38
CA VAL A 111 14.79 7.10 -0.92
C VAL A 111 14.92 7.58 -2.36
N ASP A 112 16.15 7.89 -2.76
CA ASP A 112 16.49 8.16 -4.14
C ASP A 112 17.14 6.90 -4.72
N LEU A 113 16.55 6.38 -5.79
CA LEU A 113 17.05 5.21 -6.50
C LEU A 113 17.55 5.58 -7.88
N ARG A 114 18.72 5.03 -8.23
CA ARG A 114 19.29 5.11 -9.57
C ARG A 114 19.59 3.71 -10.08
N LEU A 115 19.12 3.41 -11.29
CA LEU A 115 19.47 2.20 -12.02
C LEU A 115 20.54 2.55 -13.05
N ASP A 116 21.62 1.77 -13.10
CA ASP A 116 22.65 1.94 -14.12
C ASP A 116 22.19 1.29 -15.45
N GLN A 117 21.48 2.08 -16.27
CA GLN A 117 20.90 1.62 -17.56
C GLN A 117 21.44 2.32 -18.81
N GLY A 118 22.47 3.16 -18.70
CA GLY A 118 23.06 3.83 -19.87
C GLY A 118 22.23 4.95 -20.49
N GLU A 119 20.94 5.06 -20.21
CA GLU A 119 20.08 6.23 -20.36
C GLU A 119 18.93 6.10 -19.35
N ASN A 120 18.30 7.22 -18.99
CA ASN A 120 17.28 7.30 -17.95
C ASN A 120 16.15 6.29 -18.24
N PRO A 121 15.69 5.46 -17.28
CA PRO A 121 14.63 4.49 -17.56
C PRO A 121 13.39 5.17 -18.12
N ASP A 122 12.87 4.63 -19.23
CA ASP A 122 11.63 5.10 -19.87
C ASP A 122 10.50 5.12 -18.83
N PHE A 123 10.01 6.32 -18.51
CA PHE A 123 8.98 6.57 -17.49
C PHE A 123 7.56 6.26 -17.99
N ASN A 124 7.33 5.08 -18.58
CA ASN A 124 5.96 4.58 -18.84
C ASN A 124 5.32 4.09 -17.55
N VAL A 125 5.43 4.90 -16.50
CA VAL A 125 5.14 4.52 -15.15
C VAL A 125 3.74 4.99 -14.86
N ILE A 126 2.92 4.06 -14.38
CA ILE A 126 1.76 4.42 -13.60
C ILE A 126 2.20 5.52 -12.60
N PRO A 127 1.52 6.65 -12.52
CA PRO A 127 1.99 7.74 -11.68
C PRO A 127 1.82 7.37 -10.21
N GLY A 128 2.78 7.81 -9.41
CA GLY A 128 2.84 7.56 -7.97
C GLY A 128 4.28 7.61 -7.49
N ALA A 129 4.45 7.79 -6.18
CA ALA A 129 5.79 7.81 -5.60
C ALA A 129 6.46 6.45 -5.74
N PHE A 130 7.79 6.46 -5.90
CA PHE A 130 8.64 5.26 -5.86
C PHE A 130 8.30 4.19 -6.91
N GLN A 131 7.94 4.62 -8.12
CA GLN A 131 7.69 3.73 -9.23
C GLN A 131 8.78 3.86 -10.29
N TYR A 132 9.21 2.72 -10.85
CA TYR A 132 10.35 2.64 -11.75
C TYR A 132 10.05 1.72 -12.93
N GLY A 133 10.54 2.09 -14.10
CA GLY A 133 10.47 1.30 -15.32
C GLY A 133 11.84 0.79 -15.75
N VAL A 134 11.88 -0.27 -16.54
CA VAL A 134 13.07 -0.77 -17.24
C VAL A 134 12.68 -1.16 -18.66
N GLY A 135 13.58 -0.99 -19.64
CA GLY A 135 13.26 -1.28 -21.05
C GLY A 135 12.99 -2.76 -21.34
N LYS A 136 13.48 -3.67 -20.50
CA LYS A 136 13.27 -5.13 -20.60
C LYS A 136 13.53 -5.80 -19.25
N PRO A 137 13.06 -7.03 -19.00
CA PRO A 137 13.50 -7.83 -17.86
C PRO A 137 15.02 -8.05 -17.88
N GLY A 138 15.64 -8.15 -16.70
CA GLY A 138 17.09 -8.30 -16.58
C GLY A 138 17.63 -8.05 -15.17
N THR A 139 18.94 -8.17 -15.03
CA THR A 139 19.67 -7.81 -13.81
C THR A 139 20.26 -6.41 -13.95
N TYR A 140 20.07 -5.59 -12.93
CA TYR A 140 20.51 -4.20 -12.91
C TYR A 140 21.26 -3.90 -11.62
N HIS A 141 22.25 -3.01 -11.73
CA HIS A 141 22.86 -2.38 -10.57
C HIS A 141 21.95 -1.23 -10.11
N LEU A 142 21.62 -1.25 -8.82
CA LEU A 142 20.76 -0.30 -8.15
C LEU A 142 21.56 0.42 -7.08
N THR A 143 21.67 1.73 -7.22
CA THR A 143 22.28 2.57 -6.19
C THR A 143 21.19 3.36 -5.47
N LEU A 144 21.22 3.29 -4.14
CA LEU A 144 20.32 3.98 -3.23
C LEU A 144 21.06 5.09 -2.50
N SER A 145 20.43 6.25 -2.35
CA SER A 145 20.81 7.29 -1.40
C SER A 145 19.58 7.82 -0.64
N LEU A 146 19.82 8.53 0.46
CA LEU A 146 18.76 9.34 1.08
C LEU A 146 18.76 10.75 0.45
N PRO A 147 17.58 11.40 0.37
CA PRO A 147 17.46 12.75 -0.16
C PRO A 147 18.41 13.74 0.53
N ASP A 148 18.86 14.74 -0.22
CA ASP A 148 19.67 15.85 0.28
C ASP A 148 20.95 15.45 1.05
N GLY A 149 21.45 14.23 0.79
CA GLY A 149 22.63 13.69 1.45
C GLY A 149 22.40 13.33 2.92
N GLU A 150 21.17 13.05 3.32
CA GLU A 150 20.84 12.63 4.69
C GLU A 150 21.48 11.28 5.10
N THR A 151 21.40 10.97 6.39
CA THR A 151 21.79 9.69 6.98
C THR A 151 20.60 9.05 7.69
N GLY A 152 20.64 7.73 7.86
CA GLY A 152 19.61 7.02 8.62
C GLY A 152 19.27 5.65 8.07
N LYS A 153 18.43 4.95 8.84
CA LYS A 153 17.90 3.63 8.48
C LYS A 153 16.85 3.77 7.40
N TYR A 154 16.71 2.76 6.55
CA TYR A 154 15.62 2.68 5.58
C TYR A 154 15.10 1.25 5.50
N THR A 155 13.81 1.14 5.20
CA THR A 155 13.17 -0.12 4.82
C THR A 155 12.13 0.15 3.75
N PHE A 156 12.01 -0.77 2.80
CA PHE A 156 10.94 -0.80 1.81
C PHE A 156 10.82 -2.22 1.24
N ARG A 157 9.66 -2.53 0.67
CA ARG A 157 9.44 -3.77 -0.06
C ARG A 157 9.37 -3.50 -1.55
N VAL A 158 10.05 -4.32 -2.35
CA VAL A 158 10.01 -4.23 -3.81
C VAL A 158 8.89 -5.10 -4.35
N VAL A 159 8.10 -4.55 -5.25
CA VAL A 159 6.96 -5.24 -5.86
C VAL A 159 6.96 -5.02 -7.36
N PHE A 160 7.06 -6.10 -8.13
CA PHE A 160 6.99 -6.07 -9.58
C PHE A 160 5.55 -5.97 -10.05
N ARG A 161 5.33 -5.14 -11.06
CA ARG A 161 4.00 -4.92 -11.63
C ARG A 161 3.61 -6.07 -12.54
N LYS A 162 2.40 -6.60 -12.31
CA LYS A 162 1.83 -7.75 -13.00
C LYS A 162 0.56 -7.29 -13.70
N ILE A 163 0.72 -6.84 -14.95
CA ILE A 163 -0.36 -6.25 -15.74
C ILE A 163 -1.29 -7.36 -16.25
N ARG A 164 -2.59 -7.22 -16.02
CA ARG A 164 -3.65 -8.05 -16.62
C ARG A 164 -4.53 -7.17 -17.48
N LYS A 165 -4.75 -7.58 -18.72
CA LYS A 165 -5.64 -6.86 -19.65
C LYS A 165 -7.02 -7.52 -19.70
N HIS A 166 -8.05 -6.69 -19.68
CA HIS A 166 -9.46 -7.08 -19.71
C HIS A 166 -10.18 -6.30 -20.80
N GLU A 167 -10.86 -7.00 -21.71
CA GLU A 167 -11.75 -6.37 -22.68
C GLU A 167 -13.09 -6.02 -22.02
N VAL A 168 -13.52 -4.77 -22.15
CA VAL A 168 -14.80 -4.28 -21.59
C VAL A 168 -15.52 -3.38 -22.59
N ARG A 169 -16.68 -2.84 -22.19
CA ARG A 169 -17.50 -1.92 -22.98
C ARG A 169 -18.04 -0.78 -22.12
N VAL A 170 -18.39 0.33 -22.77
CA VAL A 170 -19.17 1.38 -22.12
C VAL A 170 -20.52 0.81 -21.68
N GLY A 171 -20.89 1.08 -20.43
CA GLY A 171 -22.05 0.52 -19.75
C GLY A 171 -21.73 -0.61 -18.76
N ASP A 172 -20.51 -1.18 -18.80
CA ASP A 172 -20.14 -2.28 -17.91
C ASP A 172 -20.01 -1.82 -16.45
N VAL A 173 -20.44 -2.72 -15.54
CA VAL A 173 -20.21 -2.63 -14.10
C VAL A 173 -19.09 -3.59 -13.73
N ILE A 174 -17.97 -3.03 -13.28
CA ILE A 174 -16.75 -3.76 -12.98
C ILE A 174 -16.66 -4.07 -11.48
N LYS A 175 -16.35 -5.33 -11.18
CA LYS A 175 -15.98 -5.80 -9.83
C LYS A 175 -14.68 -6.59 -9.98
N GLY A 176 -13.60 -6.04 -9.47
CA GLY A 176 -12.26 -6.60 -9.56
C GLY A 176 -11.65 -6.87 -8.19
N ARG A 177 -10.53 -7.58 -8.21
CA ARG A 177 -9.74 -7.91 -7.02
C ARG A 177 -8.27 -8.05 -7.39
N PHE A 178 -7.41 -7.47 -6.57
CA PHE A 178 -5.99 -7.76 -6.58
C PHE A 178 -5.74 -9.01 -5.74
N ASP A 179 -5.28 -10.08 -6.39
CA ASP A 179 -4.99 -11.36 -5.74
C ASP A 179 -3.51 -11.50 -5.40
N THR A 180 -2.64 -10.81 -6.15
CA THR A 180 -1.19 -10.86 -5.98
C THR A 180 -0.60 -9.48 -5.78
N PRO A 181 0.46 -9.32 -4.95
CA PRO A 181 1.17 -8.06 -4.84
C PRO A 181 1.64 -7.55 -6.19
N GLY A 182 1.40 -6.26 -6.46
CA GLY A 182 1.83 -5.61 -7.70
C GLY A 182 0.92 -5.84 -8.89
N GLN A 183 -0.20 -6.52 -8.70
CA GLN A 183 -1.19 -6.65 -9.76
C GLN A 183 -1.71 -5.27 -10.19
N VAL A 184 -1.83 -5.12 -11.51
CA VAL A 184 -2.41 -3.97 -12.19
C VAL A 184 -3.42 -4.50 -13.17
N ASP A 185 -4.63 -3.99 -13.14
CA ASP A 185 -5.68 -4.40 -14.06
C ASP A 185 -5.98 -3.25 -15.04
N GLU A 186 -5.83 -3.55 -16.33
CA GLU A 186 -6.09 -2.65 -17.45
C GLU A 186 -7.39 -3.07 -18.14
N TYR A 187 -8.40 -2.21 -18.08
CA TYR A 187 -9.68 -2.41 -18.73
C TYR A 187 -9.74 -1.62 -20.02
N VAL A 188 -9.70 -2.32 -21.14
CA VAL A 188 -9.54 -1.74 -22.48
C VAL A 188 -10.84 -1.85 -23.25
N PHE A 189 -11.23 -0.77 -23.92
CA PHE A 189 -12.45 -0.72 -24.74
C PHE A 189 -12.29 0.26 -25.90
N PRO A 190 -12.99 0.02 -27.03
CA PRO A 190 -13.02 0.97 -28.12
C PRO A 190 -13.77 2.25 -27.72
N LEU A 191 -13.23 3.39 -28.11
CA LEU A 191 -13.82 4.71 -27.90
C LEU A 191 -13.67 5.54 -29.19
N PRO A 192 -14.77 6.05 -29.77
CA PRO A 192 -14.70 6.91 -30.94
C PRO A 192 -13.97 8.23 -30.68
N ALA A 193 -13.49 8.86 -31.74
CA ALA A 193 -12.88 10.18 -31.72
C ALA A 193 -13.79 11.19 -31.01
N LEU A 194 -13.17 12.06 -30.23
CA LEU A 194 -13.80 13.16 -29.49
C LEU A 194 -14.82 12.72 -28.42
N GLN A 195 -15.00 11.41 -28.19
CA GLN A 195 -15.84 10.90 -27.10
C GLN A 195 -15.08 10.76 -25.78
N LYS A 196 -15.84 10.75 -24.69
CA LYS A 196 -15.37 10.60 -23.31
C LYS A 196 -16.26 9.61 -22.57
N VAL A 197 -15.75 9.06 -21.47
CA VAL A 197 -16.52 8.28 -20.51
C VAL A 197 -16.40 8.87 -19.11
N THR A 198 -17.42 8.65 -18.29
CA THR A 198 -17.37 8.90 -16.84
C THR A 198 -17.19 7.57 -16.12
N ILE A 199 -16.19 7.50 -15.25
CA ILE A 199 -16.07 6.41 -14.29
C ILE A 199 -16.84 6.81 -13.05
N ALA A 200 -17.79 5.97 -12.65
CA ALA A 200 -18.72 6.27 -11.58
C ALA A 200 -18.86 5.10 -10.60
N ASP A 201 -19.50 5.35 -9.46
CA ASP A 201 -19.79 4.32 -8.44
C ASP A 201 -18.50 3.63 -7.92
N SER A 202 -17.40 4.39 -7.94
CA SER A 202 -16.04 3.92 -7.67
C SER A 202 -15.84 3.60 -6.18
N GLN A 203 -15.28 2.42 -5.88
CA GLN A 203 -14.88 1.98 -4.54
C GLN A 203 -13.70 0.99 -4.60
N PRO A 204 -12.87 0.88 -3.54
CA PRO A 204 -12.86 1.67 -2.31
C PRO A 204 -12.09 2.98 -2.48
N CYS A 205 -12.28 3.91 -1.54
CA CYS A 205 -11.57 5.20 -1.54
C CYS A 205 -10.09 5.13 -1.12
N GLN A 206 -9.63 4.00 -0.59
CA GLN A 206 -8.33 3.85 0.06
C GLN A 206 -7.54 2.75 -0.63
N ASP A 207 -6.22 2.95 -0.71
CA ASP A 207 -5.22 1.97 -1.16
C ASP A 207 -5.39 1.46 -2.61
N VAL A 208 -6.35 2.01 -3.36
CA VAL A 208 -6.59 1.74 -4.77
C VAL A 208 -6.59 3.05 -5.53
N ALA A 209 -5.77 3.09 -6.57
CA ALA A 209 -5.67 4.20 -7.48
C ALA A 209 -6.10 3.77 -8.89
N MET A 210 -6.57 4.74 -9.65
CA MET A 210 -6.98 4.57 -11.03
C MET A 210 -6.42 5.71 -11.88
N GLY A 211 -6.21 5.44 -13.16
CA GLY A 211 -6.02 6.45 -14.18
C GLY A 211 -6.38 5.96 -15.57
N TYR A 212 -6.12 6.79 -16.58
CA TYR A 212 -6.36 6.44 -17.97
C TYR A 212 -5.08 6.43 -18.75
N THR A 213 -5.07 5.60 -19.77
CA THR A 213 -4.04 5.62 -20.79
C THR A 213 -4.63 5.27 -22.14
N ASP A 214 -4.02 5.74 -23.21
CA ASP A 214 -4.37 5.28 -24.54
C ASP A 214 -3.88 3.83 -24.72
N ASP A 215 -4.52 3.05 -25.58
CA ASP A 215 -4.00 1.72 -25.93
C ASP A 215 -2.84 1.88 -26.94
N ALA A 216 -1.80 2.60 -26.52
CA ALA A 216 -0.57 2.80 -27.26
C ALA A 216 0.51 1.84 -26.74
N ASP A 217 1.55 1.60 -27.55
CA ASP A 217 2.69 0.76 -27.16
C ASP A 217 3.47 1.32 -25.94
N ARG A 218 3.29 2.62 -25.64
CA ARG A 218 3.95 3.34 -24.54
C ARG A 218 2.98 4.28 -23.82
N PRO A 219 1.99 3.72 -23.11
CA PRO A 219 0.84 4.50 -22.71
C PRO A 219 1.17 5.19 -21.37
N LEU A 220 1.09 6.53 -21.35
CA LEU A 220 1.29 7.32 -20.14
C LEU A 220 -0.03 7.37 -19.37
N VAL A 221 0.00 7.11 -18.06
CA VAL A 221 -1.20 7.22 -17.25
C VAL A 221 -1.39 8.67 -16.81
N TYR A 222 -2.43 9.34 -17.32
CA TYR A 222 -2.55 10.80 -17.27
C TYR A 222 -3.12 11.37 -15.95
N THR A 223 -3.85 10.57 -15.17
CA THR A 223 -4.57 11.05 -13.98
C THR A 223 -4.62 9.99 -12.88
N PRO A 224 -3.65 9.88 -11.96
CA PRO A 224 -3.84 9.09 -10.76
C PRO A 224 -4.86 9.80 -9.87
N GLY A 225 -6.03 9.19 -9.70
CA GLY A 225 -6.97 9.54 -8.64
C GLY A 225 -7.09 8.37 -7.69
N THR A 226 -7.38 8.65 -6.42
CA THR A 226 -8.00 7.61 -5.59
C THR A 226 -9.35 7.25 -6.21
N LEU A 227 -9.75 6.00 -6.07
CA LEU A 227 -10.99 5.46 -6.67
C LEU A 227 -12.27 5.99 -6.00
N CYS A 228 -12.27 7.22 -5.46
CA CYS A 228 -13.26 7.69 -4.49
C CYS A 228 -14.30 8.65 -5.05
N TRP A 229 -14.06 9.23 -6.23
CA TRP A 229 -15.00 10.15 -6.88
C TRP A 229 -15.19 9.75 -8.33
N ASP A 230 -16.25 10.29 -8.92
CA ASP A 230 -16.48 10.15 -10.35
C ASP A 230 -15.49 11.04 -11.10
N PHE A 231 -14.95 10.54 -12.20
CA PHE A 231 -14.06 11.32 -13.05
C PHE A 231 -14.26 10.98 -14.52
N THR A 232 -13.98 11.96 -15.37
CA THR A 232 -14.21 11.86 -16.82
C THR A 232 -12.90 11.67 -17.54
N SER A 233 -12.86 10.76 -18.52
CA SER A 233 -11.68 10.51 -19.34
C SER A 233 -11.31 11.72 -20.20
N PRO A 234 -10.05 11.80 -20.68
CA PRO A 234 -9.75 12.64 -21.84
C PRO A 234 -10.57 12.18 -23.04
N ALA A 235 -10.73 13.07 -24.02
CA ALA A 235 -11.25 12.72 -25.32
C ALA A 235 -10.11 12.16 -26.19
N LEU A 236 -10.39 11.13 -27.00
CA LEU A 236 -9.43 10.66 -27.99
C LEU A 236 -9.42 11.58 -29.21
N GLU A 237 -8.24 11.87 -29.77
CA GLU A 237 -8.13 12.69 -30.98
C GLU A 237 -8.63 11.97 -32.24
N LYS A 238 -8.61 10.64 -32.22
CA LYS A 238 -9.06 9.74 -33.29
C LYS A 238 -9.76 8.54 -32.69
N ASP A 239 -10.48 7.79 -33.53
CA ASP A 239 -11.00 6.48 -33.14
C ASP A 239 -9.87 5.61 -32.63
N GLY A 240 -10.09 4.96 -31.50
CA GLY A 240 -9.06 4.17 -30.85
C GLY A 240 -9.59 3.37 -29.68
N ARG A 241 -8.68 2.99 -28.80
CA ARG A 241 -8.99 2.24 -27.59
C ARG A 241 -8.45 3.02 -26.40
N LEU A 242 -9.27 3.11 -25.37
CA LEU A 242 -8.91 3.70 -24.08
C LEU A 242 -8.74 2.56 -23.09
N ALA A 243 -7.72 2.65 -22.25
CA ALA A 243 -7.50 1.76 -21.13
C ALA A 243 -7.72 2.52 -19.82
N ILE A 244 -8.52 1.93 -18.93
CA ILE A 244 -8.61 2.32 -17.53
C ILE A 244 -7.64 1.43 -16.76
N VAL A 245 -6.69 2.04 -16.06
CA VAL A 245 -5.65 1.33 -15.31
C VAL A 245 -5.95 1.42 -13.82
N VAL A 246 -6.03 0.28 -13.14
CA VAL A 246 -6.36 0.18 -11.71
C VAL A 246 -5.26 -0.58 -10.99
N TRP A 247 -4.74 -0.04 -9.88
CA TRP A 247 -3.68 -0.70 -9.10
C TRP A 247 -3.81 -0.43 -7.60
N SER A 248 -3.20 -1.30 -6.79
CA SER A 248 -3.02 -1.05 -5.36
C SER A 248 -1.77 -0.22 -5.11
N GLU A 249 -1.90 0.93 -4.43
CA GLU A 249 -0.75 1.76 -4.06
C GLU A 249 0.15 1.09 -3.02
N ALA A 250 -0.44 0.28 -2.13
CA ALA A 250 0.30 -0.47 -1.13
C ALA A 250 0.84 -1.82 -1.65
N GLY A 251 0.52 -2.19 -2.90
CA GLY A 251 0.82 -3.51 -3.45
C GLY A 251 0.20 -4.64 -2.62
N LYS A 252 -0.99 -4.40 -2.06
CA LYS A 252 -1.72 -5.34 -1.19
C LYS A 252 -2.96 -5.88 -1.90
N PRO A 253 -3.42 -7.09 -1.56
CA PRO A 253 -4.73 -7.57 -2.03
C PRO A 253 -5.85 -6.63 -1.60
N ALA A 254 -6.73 -6.28 -2.53
CA ALA A 254 -7.91 -5.48 -2.27
C ALA A 254 -8.98 -5.73 -3.34
N ASP A 255 -10.24 -5.68 -2.94
CA ASP A 255 -11.36 -5.64 -3.88
C ASP A 255 -11.57 -4.19 -4.36
N TYR A 256 -12.06 -4.02 -5.59
CA TYR A 256 -12.47 -2.73 -6.12
C TYR A 256 -13.64 -2.86 -7.10
N GLY A 257 -14.28 -1.75 -7.42
CA GLY A 257 -15.32 -1.71 -8.44
C GLY A 257 -15.64 -0.30 -8.89
N PHE A 258 -16.20 -0.21 -10.09
CA PHE A 258 -16.63 1.03 -10.75
C PHE A 258 -17.55 0.70 -11.93
N THR A 259 -18.21 1.73 -12.47
CA THR A 259 -19.06 1.64 -13.66
C THR A 259 -18.49 2.54 -14.76
N ILE A 260 -18.46 2.05 -15.99
CA ILE A 260 -18.08 2.86 -17.17
C ILE A 260 -19.35 3.45 -17.77
N LYS A 261 -19.57 4.76 -17.66
CA LYS A 261 -20.76 5.45 -18.17
C LYS A 261 -20.40 6.33 -19.37
N PRO A 262 -21.32 6.50 -20.35
CA PRO A 262 -21.17 7.56 -21.34
C PRO A 262 -21.25 8.93 -20.64
N VAL A 263 -20.54 9.93 -21.18
CA VAL A 263 -20.78 11.33 -20.76
C VAL A 263 -22.12 11.78 -21.32
N ALA A 264 -22.97 12.35 -20.46
CA ALA A 264 -24.28 12.88 -20.81
C ALA A 264 -24.19 14.21 -21.57
#